data_AF-Q07IM2-F1
#
_entry.id   AF-Q07IM2-F1
#
_cell.length_a   1.000
_cell.length_b   1.000
_cell.length_c   1.000
_cell.angle_alpha   90.00
_cell.angle_beta   90.00
_cell.angle_gamma   90.00
#
_symmetry.space_group_name_H-M   'P 1'
#
loop_
_entity.id
_entity.type
_entity.pdbx_description
1 polymer ?
#
loop_
_entity_poly.entity_id
_entity_poly.type
_entity_poly.pdbx_seq_one_letter_code
_entity_poly.pdbx_strand_id
1 'polypeptide(L)'
;MSFASRLGALTLAALVGWMGPAAAQQSAPPPQQQHQAAPSTYGPDELASAGHRFFGNVSRGLASVIERAVSQWGLPNGYVLGEEGSGAFVAGLRYGEGTLYTKNAGDLRVYWQGPSVGFDWGGDGARTMMLVYNLPATNAIYQRFAGINGSAYIVGGFGMTALTADNIVVVPIRSGLGLRLGANIGYLKFTPGATWNPF
;
A
#
# COMPACT_ATOMS: atom_id res chain seq x y z
N MET A 1 -100.17 4.46 52.63
CA MET A 1 -98.86 4.38 53.33
C MET A 1 -97.77 4.37 52.26
N SER A 2 -96.81 5.31 52.39
CA SER A 2 -95.57 5.54 51.58
C SER A 2 -95.79 6.00 50.12
N PHE A 3 -95.46 7.23 49.66
CA PHE A 3 -94.15 7.92 49.49
C PHE A 3 -93.10 7.02 48.78
N ALA A 4 -92.29 7.39 47.79
CA ALA A 4 -91.84 8.63 47.13
C ALA A 4 -91.16 8.18 45.78
N SER A 5 -91.31 8.86 44.65
CA SER A 5 -90.49 9.97 44.13
C SER A 5 -89.11 9.58 43.55
N ARG A 6 -88.86 10.04 42.29
CA ARG A 6 -87.64 10.71 41.76
C ARG A 6 -86.83 10.04 40.64
N LEU A 7 -86.72 10.83 39.55
CA LEU A 7 -85.56 11.10 38.66
C LEU A 7 -84.89 9.88 37.96
N GLY A 8 -84.48 9.92 36.70
CA GLY A 8 -84.17 11.01 35.79
C GLY A 8 -83.09 10.52 34.80
N ALA A 9 -82.86 11.31 33.75
CA ALA A 9 -81.73 11.28 32.80
C ALA A 9 -81.81 10.33 31.58
N LEU A 10 -82.19 10.96 30.46
CA LEU A 10 -81.71 10.63 29.11
C LEU A 10 -80.17 10.57 29.10
N THR A 11 -79.60 9.59 28.41
CA THR A 11 -78.21 9.65 27.94
C THR A 11 -78.18 9.45 26.42
N LEU A 12 -77.81 10.54 25.74
CA LEU A 12 -77.54 10.63 24.32
C LEU A 12 -76.13 10.06 24.08
N ALA A 13 -76.02 8.94 23.39
CA ALA A 13 -74.72 8.36 23.03
C ALA A 13 -74.13 9.15 21.84
N ALA A 14 -73.14 10.00 22.10
CA ALA A 14 -72.34 10.66 21.07
C ALA A 14 -71.29 9.67 20.51
N LEU A 15 -71.39 9.34 19.22
CA LEU A 15 -70.37 8.63 18.48
C LEU A 15 -69.25 9.61 18.10
N VAL A 16 -68.14 9.57 18.85
CA VAL A 16 -66.90 10.27 18.48
C VAL A 16 -66.08 9.34 17.59
N GLY A 17 -65.94 9.71 16.31
CA GLY A 17 -65.05 9.04 15.38
C GLY A 17 -63.58 9.30 15.73
N TRP A 18 -62.79 8.24 15.85
CA TRP A 18 -61.34 8.31 15.94
C TRP A 18 -60.75 8.43 14.53
N MET A 19 -60.24 9.62 14.20
CA MET A 19 -59.42 9.86 13.01
C MET A 19 -57.95 9.81 13.45
N GLY A 20 -57.30 8.67 13.20
CA GLY A 20 -55.87 8.49 13.47
C GLY A 20 -55.00 9.24 12.44
N PRO A 21 -53.82 9.72 12.81
CA PRO A 21 -52.94 10.42 11.87
C PRO A 21 -52.33 9.43 10.88
N ALA A 22 -52.44 9.74 9.59
CA ALA A 22 -51.72 9.06 8.53
C ALA A 22 -50.22 9.33 8.69
N ALA A 23 -49.45 8.32 9.09
CA ALA A 23 -48.00 8.38 9.09
C ALA A 23 -47.50 8.50 7.64
N ALA A 24 -46.93 9.66 7.30
CA ALA A 24 -46.26 9.86 6.04
C ALA A 24 -45.04 8.92 5.97
N GLN A 25 -45.07 7.98 5.03
CA GLN A 25 -43.98 7.06 4.77
C GLN A 25 -42.82 7.83 4.13
N GLN A 26 -41.89 8.30 4.96
CA GLN A 26 -40.63 8.89 4.49
C GLN A 26 -39.83 7.80 3.79
N SER A 27 -39.72 7.93 2.47
CA SER A 27 -38.83 7.14 1.63
C SER A 27 -37.39 7.32 2.10
N ALA A 28 -36.80 6.23 2.63
CA ALA A 28 -35.40 6.20 3.01
C ALA A 28 -34.50 6.50 1.78
N PRO A 29 -33.41 7.26 1.94
CA PRO A 29 -32.44 7.45 0.87
C PRO A 29 -31.88 6.09 0.43
N PRO A 30 -31.63 5.87 -0.87
CA PRO A 30 -30.97 4.66 -1.32
C PRO A 30 -29.59 4.54 -0.64
N PRO A 31 -29.15 3.33 -0.26
CA PRO A 31 -27.84 3.13 0.32
C PRO A 31 -26.78 3.62 -0.66
N GLN A 32 -25.97 4.60 -0.23
CA GLN A 32 -24.83 5.06 -0.99
C GLN A 32 -23.83 3.90 -1.07
N GLN A 33 -23.72 3.28 -2.25
CA GLN A 33 -22.62 2.39 -2.56
C GLN A 33 -21.32 3.19 -2.45
N GLN A 34 -20.62 3.06 -1.33
CA GLN A 34 -19.21 3.42 -1.21
C GLN A 34 -18.48 2.64 -2.31
N HIS A 35 -18.22 3.30 -3.43
CA HIS A 35 -17.28 2.80 -4.42
C HIS A 35 -15.95 2.71 -3.69
N GLN A 36 -15.59 1.51 -3.23
CA GLN A 36 -14.21 1.18 -2.92
C GLN A 36 -13.47 1.44 -4.22
N ALA A 37 -12.81 2.60 -4.31
CA ALA A 37 -12.04 2.97 -5.49
C ALA A 37 -11.11 1.80 -5.77
N ALA A 38 -11.22 1.21 -6.97
CA ALA A 38 -10.30 0.16 -7.39
C ALA A 38 -8.87 0.66 -7.13
N PRO A 39 -7.97 -0.17 -6.57
CA PRO A 39 -6.62 0.27 -6.28
C PRO A 39 -5.98 0.81 -7.57
N SER A 40 -5.72 2.12 -7.58
CA SER A 40 -5.11 2.79 -8.73
C SER A 40 -3.68 2.27 -8.89
N THR A 41 -3.37 1.65 -10.03
CA THR A 41 -2.05 1.07 -10.31
C THR A 41 -1.18 1.98 -11.18
N TYR A 42 0.13 1.76 -11.14
CA TYR A 42 1.14 2.43 -11.97
C TYR A 42 1.45 1.63 -13.24
N GLY A 43 1.46 2.29 -14.39
CA GLY A 43 1.81 1.67 -15.67
C GLY A 43 3.33 1.58 -15.89
N PRO A 44 3.82 0.71 -16.80
CA PRO A 44 5.24 0.58 -17.11
C PRO A 44 5.91 1.91 -17.50
N ASP A 45 5.26 2.71 -18.35
CA ASP A 45 5.80 4.00 -18.81
C ASP A 45 5.92 5.03 -17.68
N GLU A 46 4.95 5.05 -16.76
CA GLU A 46 4.94 5.91 -15.59
C GLU A 46 6.10 5.53 -14.64
N LEU A 47 6.30 4.25 -14.41
CA LEU A 47 7.39 3.71 -13.58
C LEU A 47 8.75 3.95 -14.25
N ALA A 48 8.86 3.74 -15.57
CA ALA A 48 10.09 3.99 -16.32
C ALA A 48 10.44 5.48 -16.28
N SER A 49 9.46 6.36 -16.39
CA SER A 49 9.65 7.81 -16.27
C SER A 49 10.08 8.23 -14.87
N ALA A 50 9.46 7.68 -13.82
CA ALA A 50 9.85 7.93 -12.43
C ALA A 50 11.28 7.44 -12.15
N GLY A 51 11.58 6.20 -12.54
CA GLY A 51 12.89 5.60 -12.41
C GLY A 51 13.95 6.35 -13.23
N HIS A 52 13.63 6.82 -14.43
CA HIS A 52 14.56 7.61 -15.24
C HIS A 52 14.99 8.90 -14.51
N ARG A 53 14.03 9.68 -14.00
CA ARG A 53 14.30 10.88 -13.20
C ARG A 53 15.12 10.53 -11.96
N PHE A 54 14.78 9.43 -11.31
CA PHE A 54 15.39 9.02 -10.06
C PHE A 54 16.84 8.55 -10.23
N PHE A 55 17.12 7.68 -11.20
CA PHE A 55 18.44 7.15 -11.47
C PHE A 55 19.34 8.08 -12.30
N GLY A 56 18.80 9.18 -12.82
CA GLY A 56 19.52 10.17 -13.63
C GLY A 56 19.95 9.66 -15.02
N ASN A 57 19.58 8.44 -15.42
CA ASN A 57 19.98 7.80 -16.66
C ASN A 57 18.75 7.23 -17.39
N VAL A 58 18.58 7.54 -18.68
CA VAL A 58 17.62 6.82 -19.53
C VAL A 58 18.35 5.57 -19.99
N SER A 59 17.97 4.39 -19.54
CA SER A 59 18.50 3.17 -20.15
C SER A 59 17.37 2.23 -20.56
N ARG A 60 17.58 1.58 -21.70
CA ARG A 60 16.76 0.44 -22.16
C ARG A 60 16.70 -0.67 -21.09
N GLY A 61 17.76 -0.79 -20.28
CA GLY A 61 17.83 -1.75 -19.17
C GLY A 61 16.76 -1.50 -18.10
N LEU A 62 16.55 -0.24 -17.71
CA LEU A 62 15.51 0.12 -16.74
C LEU A 62 14.12 -0.22 -17.26
N ALA A 63 13.80 0.14 -18.50
CA ALA A 63 12.52 -0.22 -19.11
C ALA A 63 12.33 -1.75 -19.13
N SER A 64 13.36 -2.49 -19.57
CA SER A 64 13.31 -3.95 -19.64
C SER A 64 13.12 -4.62 -18.26
N VAL A 65 13.72 -4.07 -17.20
CA VAL A 65 13.58 -4.63 -15.85
C VAL A 65 12.18 -4.34 -15.28
N ILE A 66 11.62 -3.16 -15.57
CA ILE A 66 10.25 -2.79 -15.18
C ILE A 66 9.24 -3.64 -15.94
N GLU A 67 9.40 -3.79 -17.25
CA GLU A 67 8.57 -4.68 -18.07
C GLU A 67 8.62 -6.11 -17.54
N ARG A 68 9.82 -6.60 -17.19
CA ARG A 68 9.96 -7.92 -16.56
C ARG A 68 9.17 -8.01 -15.26
N ALA A 69 9.32 -7.05 -14.36
CA ALA A 69 8.57 -7.04 -13.11
C ALA A 69 7.05 -6.98 -13.33
N VAL A 70 6.60 -6.11 -14.24
CA VAL A 70 5.18 -6.00 -14.57
C VAL A 70 4.63 -7.28 -15.19
N SER A 71 5.40 -7.94 -16.07
CA SER A 71 4.98 -9.21 -16.67
C SER A 71 4.81 -10.33 -15.64
N GLN A 72 5.57 -10.28 -14.54
CA GLN A 72 5.61 -11.35 -13.55
C GLN A 72 4.65 -11.12 -12.37
N TRP A 73 4.41 -9.87 -11.96
CA TRP A 73 3.57 -9.53 -10.80
C TRP A 73 2.37 -8.62 -11.11
N GLY A 74 2.16 -8.23 -12.38
CA GLY A 74 1.09 -7.32 -12.77
C GLY A 74 1.46 -5.85 -12.60
N LEU A 75 0.50 -4.97 -12.33
CA LEU A 75 0.77 -3.55 -12.13
C LEU A 75 0.88 -3.22 -10.63
N PRO A 76 1.93 -2.51 -10.18
CA PRO A 76 2.07 -2.14 -8.78
C PRO A 76 1.08 -1.02 -8.41
N ASN A 77 0.67 -0.98 -7.15
CA ASN A 77 -0.17 0.10 -6.60
C ASN A 77 0.63 1.08 -5.70
N GLY A 78 1.94 0.89 -5.61
CA GLY A 78 2.88 1.82 -4.99
C GLY A 78 4.30 1.65 -5.55
N TYR A 79 5.16 2.64 -5.34
CA TYR A 79 6.59 2.47 -5.52
C TYR A 79 7.39 3.29 -4.50
N VAL A 80 8.55 2.81 -4.10
CA VAL A 80 9.49 3.51 -3.23
C VAL A 80 10.63 4.06 -4.06
N LEU A 81 11.01 5.31 -3.83
CA LEU A 81 12.28 5.88 -4.30
C LEU A 81 13.12 6.24 -3.08
N GLY A 82 14.36 5.78 -3.05
CA GLY A 82 15.25 6.13 -1.96
C GLY A 82 16.67 5.60 -2.12
N GLU A 83 17.50 5.91 -1.14
CA GLU A 83 18.94 5.68 -1.20
C GLU A 83 19.33 4.67 -0.12
N GLU A 84 20.23 3.77 -0.48
CA GLU A 84 20.80 2.78 0.43
C GLU A 84 22.24 3.18 0.76
N GLY A 85 22.50 3.40 2.03
CA GLY A 85 23.84 3.43 2.58
C GLY A 85 24.23 2.01 2.97
N SER A 86 25.18 1.42 2.24
CA SER A 86 25.76 0.15 2.70
C SER A 86 26.78 0.45 3.80
N GLY A 87 26.45 0.07 5.03
CA GLY A 87 27.43 -0.09 6.12
C GLY A 87 28.24 -1.39 5.93
N ALA A 88 28.44 -1.83 4.68
CA ALA A 88 29.07 -3.10 4.31
C ALA A 88 30.50 -3.24 4.84
N PHE A 89 31.08 -2.18 5.38
CA PHE A 89 32.42 -2.15 5.94
C PHE A 89 32.61 -2.99 7.21
N VAL A 90 31.56 -3.39 7.96
CA VAL A 90 31.76 -4.17 9.22
C VAL A 90 30.81 -5.36 9.48
N ALA A 91 29.60 -5.45 8.89
CA ALA A 91 28.63 -6.47 9.38
C ALA A 91 27.71 -7.14 8.34
N GLY A 92 27.90 -6.93 7.03
CA GLY A 92 27.03 -7.56 6.01
C GLY A 92 25.57 -7.09 6.08
N LEU A 93 25.36 -5.82 6.43
CA LEU A 93 24.04 -5.18 6.53
C LEU A 93 23.97 -3.95 5.64
N ARG A 94 22.75 -3.63 5.20
CA ARG A 94 22.41 -2.38 4.52
C ARG A 94 21.30 -1.64 5.24
N TYR A 95 21.32 -0.34 5.08
CA TYR A 95 20.32 0.59 5.61
C TYR A 95 19.90 1.51 4.47
N GLY A 96 18.60 1.74 4.33
CA GLY A 96 18.11 2.69 3.35
C GLY A 96 16.95 3.50 3.87
N GLU A 97 16.73 4.61 3.20
CA GLU A 97 15.62 5.52 3.45
C GLU A 97 15.05 6.02 2.14
N GLY A 98 13.74 6.29 2.13
CA GLY A 98 13.05 6.69 0.91
C GLY A 98 11.62 7.10 1.16
N THR A 99 10.90 7.34 0.08
CA THR A 99 9.48 7.69 0.13
C THR A 99 8.69 6.69 -0.70
N LEU A 100 7.69 6.09 -0.07
CA LEU A 100 6.64 5.31 -0.72
C LEU A 100 5.63 6.28 -1.33
N TYR A 101 5.46 6.21 -2.64
CA TYR A 101 4.46 6.92 -3.40
C TYR A 101 3.28 6.00 -3.68
N THR A 102 2.07 6.51 -3.47
CA THR A 102 0.81 5.83 -3.83
C THR A 102 -0.12 6.79 -4.55
N LYS A 103 -1.01 6.27 -5.40
CA LYS A 103 -1.90 7.13 -6.19
C LYS A 103 -2.98 7.83 -5.37
N ASN A 104 -3.49 7.16 -4.33
CA ASN A 104 -4.69 7.61 -3.61
C ASN A 104 -4.54 7.64 -2.07
N ALA A 105 -3.41 7.21 -1.52
CA ALA A 105 -3.22 7.10 -0.07
C ALA A 105 -2.08 7.99 0.46
N GLY A 106 -1.58 8.90 -0.39
CA GLY A 106 -0.50 9.84 -0.07
C GLY A 106 0.89 9.21 -0.11
N ASP A 107 1.86 10.04 0.24
CA ASP A 107 3.28 9.68 0.28
C ASP A 107 3.69 9.39 1.73
N LEU A 108 4.52 8.37 1.92
CA LEU A 108 4.94 7.90 3.23
C LEU A 108 6.45 7.72 3.29
N ARG A 109 7.10 8.35 4.26
CA ARG A 109 8.53 8.13 4.54
C ARG A 109 8.72 6.70 5.02
N VAL A 110 9.66 5.98 4.42
CA VAL A 110 9.99 4.60 4.78
C VAL A 110 11.49 4.45 5.00
N TYR A 111 11.85 3.62 5.96
CA TYR A 111 13.21 3.19 6.21
C TYR A 111 13.27 1.68 6.05
N TRP A 112 14.40 1.14 5.64
CA TRP A 112 14.57 -0.30 5.57
C TRP A 112 15.96 -0.77 5.95
N GLN A 113 16.03 -2.01 6.41
CA GLN A 113 17.25 -2.69 6.80
C GLN A 113 17.22 -4.13 6.29
N GLY A 114 18.38 -4.70 6.02
CA GLY A 114 18.49 -6.12 5.70
C GLY A 114 19.92 -6.57 5.50
N PRO A 115 20.12 -7.88 5.27
CA PRO A 115 21.41 -8.41 4.86
C PRO A 115 21.86 -7.74 3.57
N SER A 116 23.16 -7.47 3.50
CA SER A 116 23.85 -7.02 2.31
C SER A 116 24.84 -8.08 1.88
N VAL A 117 24.87 -8.38 0.58
CA VAL A 117 25.87 -9.27 -0.03
C VAL A 117 26.66 -8.43 -1.01
N GLY A 118 27.83 -7.98 -0.59
CA GLY A 118 28.72 -7.21 -1.42
C GLY A 118 28.95 -5.79 -0.93
N PHE A 119 29.67 -5.07 -1.77
CA PHE A 119 30.35 -3.84 -1.47
C PHE A 119 29.76 -2.79 -2.43
N ASP A 120 28.77 -2.02 -1.98
CA ASP A 120 28.26 -0.87 -2.74
C ASP A 120 29.18 0.31 -2.46
N TRP A 121 30.27 0.43 -3.23
CA TRP A 121 31.23 1.54 -3.12
C TRP A 121 30.68 2.75 -3.87
N GLY A 122 30.39 3.81 -3.12
CA GLY A 122 30.05 5.13 -3.65
C GLY A 122 29.66 6.05 -2.50
N GLY A 123 30.40 7.14 -2.30
CA GLY A 123 30.17 8.10 -1.20
C GLY A 123 28.77 8.74 -1.20
N ASP A 124 28.03 8.61 -2.30
CA ASP A 124 26.69 9.18 -2.50
C ASP A 124 25.54 8.17 -2.27
N GLY A 125 25.83 6.94 -1.81
CA GLY A 125 24.81 5.91 -1.60
C GLY A 125 24.28 5.27 -2.90
N ALA A 126 23.69 4.08 -2.78
CA ALA A 126 23.11 3.36 -3.91
C ALA A 126 21.61 3.70 -4.05
N ARG A 127 21.24 4.40 -5.12
CA ARG A 127 19.82 4.65 -5.45
C ARG A 127 19.09 3.31 -5.66
N THR A 128 17.92 3.17 -5.05
CA THR A 128 17.05 2.00 -5.16
C THR A 128 15.60 2.42 -5.40
N MET A 129 14.99 1.86 -6.44
CA MET A 129 13.56 1.97 -6.70
C MET A 129 12.90 0.65 -6.33
N MET A 130 11.82 0.64 -5.56
CA MET A 130 11.11 -0.59 -5.23
C MET A 130 9.67 -0.53 -5.73
N LEU A 131 9.25 -1.50 -6.54
CA LEU A 131 7.85 -1.62 -6.95
C LEU A 131 7.08 -2.35 -5.86
N VAL A 132 5.91 -1.84 -5.48
CA VAL A 132 5.08 -2.42 -4.41
C VAL A 132 3.73 -2.83 -4.97
N TYR A 133 3.40 -4.10 -4.79
CA TYR A 133 2.19 -4.74 -5.30
C TYR A 133 1.28 -5.15 -4.17
N ASN A 134 -0.02 -5.09 -4.41
CA ASN A 134 -1.07 -5.50 -3.48
C ASN A 134 -0.98 -4.82 -2.11
N LEU A 135 -0.47 -3.59 -2.03
CA LEU A 135 -0.40 -2.86 -0.77
C LEU A 135 -1.80 -2.44 -0.31
N PRO A 136 -2.35 -2.98 0.78
CA PRO A 136 -3.74 -2.71 1.18
C PRO A 136 -3.90 -1.33 1.84
N ALA A 137 -2.85 -0.86 2.52
CA ALA A 137 -2.75 0.45 3.15
C ALA A 137 -1.27 0.84 3.25
N THR A 138 -0.97 2.14 3.29
CA THR A 138 0.43 2.63 3.29
C THR A 138 1.24 2.08 4.47
N ASN A 139 0.64 1.99 5.66
CA ASN A 139 1.27 1.43 6.86
C ASN A 139 1.54 -0.08 6.79
N ALA A 140 0.87 -0.83 5.90
CA ALA A 140 1.10 -2.26 5.73
C ALA A 140 2.50 -2.56 5.15
N ILE A 141 3.23 -1.54 4.67
CA ILE A 141 4.62 -1.68 4.28
C ILE A 141 5.54 -1.95 5.48
N TYR A 142 5.16 -1.55 6.70
CA TYR A 142 6.05 -1.61 7.88
C TYR A 142 6.11 -3.01 8.50
N GLN A 143 6.79 -3.91 7.80
CA GLN A 143 6.97 -5.29 8.20
C GLN A 143 8.23 -5.89 7.56
N ARG A 144 8.43 -7.19 7.75
CA ARG A 144 9.55 -7.92 7.13
C ARG A 144 9.08 -8.67 5.90
N PHE A 145 9.74 -8.40 4.79
CA PHE A 145 9.55 -9.10 3.54
C PHE A 145 10.65 -10.12 3.35
N ALA A 146 10.30 -11.39 3.13
CA ALA A 146 11.25 -12.45 2.87
C ALA A 146 11.55 -12.56 1.37
N GLY A 147 12.80 -12.86 1.02
CA GLY A 147 13.20 -13.05 -0.38
C GLY A 147 12.47 -14.21 -1.06
N ILE A 148 12.07 -13.99 -2.31
CA ILE A 148 11.53 -15.03 -3.18
C ILE A 148 12.68 -15.68 -3.93
N ASN A 149 12.87 -16.99 -3.73
CA ASN A 149 13.93 -17.75 -4.40
C ASN A 149 13.80 -17.69 -5.93
N GLY A 150 14.92 -17.49 -6.63
CA GLY A 150 14.95 -17.47 -8.10
C GLY A 150 14.30 -16.22 -8.74
N SER A 151 13.93 -15.21 -7.95
CA SER A 151 13.32 -13.97 -8.45
C SER A 151 14.30 -12.98 -9.06
N ALA A 152 15.60 -13.23 -8.92
CA ALA A 152 16.61 -12.30 -9.39
C ALA A 152 16.68 -12.24 -10.91
N TYR A 153 16.79 -11.03 -11.44
CA TYR A 153 16.89 -10.78 -12.88
C TYR A 153 17.76 -9.55 -13.14
N ILE A 154 18.64 -9.61 -14.14
CA ILE A 154 19.59 -8.55 -14.47
C ILE A 154 19.56 -8.30 -15.97
N VAL A 155 19.43 -7.03 -16.36
CA VAL A 155 19.44 -6.61 -17.76
C VAL A 155 19.94 -5.17 -17.88
N GLY A 156 20.82 -4.90 -18.85
CA GLY A 156 21.21 -3.54 -19.23
C GLY A 156 21.75 -2.66 -18.08
N GLY A 157 22.47 -3.25 -17.12
CA GLY A 157 23.03 -2.53 -15.97
C GLY A 157 22.01 -2.25 -14.85
N PHE A 158 20.84 -2.86 -14.91
CA PHE A 158 19.83 -2.88 -13.84
C PHE A 158 19.61 -4.31 -13.37
N GLY A 159 19.36 -4.47 -12.08
CA GLY A 159 18.95 -5.75 -11.53
C GLY A 159 17.85 -5.61 -10.51
N MET A 160 17.08 -6.68 -10.39
CA MET A 160 15.94 -6.78 -9.51
C MET A 160 15.94 -8.11 -8.75
N THR A 161 15.21 -8.14 -7.65
CA THR A 161 14.77 -9.35 -6.93
C THR A 161 13.33 -9.11 -6.47
N ALA A 162 12.69 -10.10 -5.86
CA ALA A 162 11.39 -9.93 -5.24
C ALA A 162 11.38 -10.45 -3.81
N LEU A 163 10.61 -9.77 -2.96
CA LEU A 163 10.34 -10.16 -1.59
C LEU A 163 8.83 -10.15 -1.35
N THR A 164 8.37 -10.93 -0.37
CA THR A 164 6.94 -11.00 -0.04
C THR A 164 6.69 -11.11 1.45
N ALA A 165 5.53 -10.58 1.86
CA ALA A 165 4.90 -10.74 3.16
C ALA A 165 3.40 -10.46 3.00
N ASP A 166 2.54 -11.23 3.66
CA ASP A 166 1.08 -10.99 3.70
C ASP A 166 0.45 -10.62 2.34
N ASN A 167 0.78 -11.39 1.29
CA ASN A 167 0.33 -11.19 -0.10
C ASN A 167 0.82 -9.91 -0.80
N ILE A 168 1.59 -9.07 -0.11
CA ILE A 168 2.30 -7.92 -0.66
C ILE A 168 3.59 -8.43 -1.31
N VAL A 169 3.93 -7.87 -2.46
CA VAL A 169 5.22 -8.12 -3.12
C VAL A 169 5.97 -6.80 -3.23
N VAL A 170 7.25 -6.83 -2.88
CA VAL A 170 8.19 -5.72 -3.05
C VAL A 170 9.28 -6.17 -4.01
N VAL A 171 9.51 -5.39 -5.08
CA VAL A 171 10.53 -5.67 -6.10
C VAL A 171 11.56 -4.55 -6.09
N PRO A 172 12.67 -4.68 -5.36
CA PRO A 172 13.76 -3.72 -5.41
C PRO A 172 14.52 -3.81 -6.74
N ILE A 173 14.73 -2.66 -7.36
CA ILE A 173 15.46 -2.43 -8.61
C ILE A 173 16.63 -1.49 -8.31
N ARG A 174 17.84 -1.89 -8.72
CA ARG A 174 19.09 -1.15 -8.52
C ARG A 174 19.86 -1.00 -9.83
N SER A 175 20.62 0.08 -9.96
CA SER A 175 21.53 0.32 -11.10
C SER A 175 22.99 0.07 -10.71
N GLY A 176 23.84 -0.26 -11.70
CA GLY A 176 25.31 -0.23 -11.55
C GLY A 176 26.01 -1.60 -11.51
N LEU A 177 27.26 -1.62 -11.02
CA LEU A 177 28.15 -2.79 -11.03
C LEU A 177 27.98 -3.71 -9.79
N GLY A 178 27.24 -3.27 -8.77
CA GLY A 178 26.89 -4.08 -7.57
C GLY A 178 25.95 -5.25 -7.86
N LEU A 179 25.51 -5.39 -9.11
CA LEU A 179 24.62 -6.46 -9.60
C LEU A 179 25.25 -7.85 -9.62
N ARG A 180 26.54 -7.99 -9.26
CA ARG A 180 27.31 -9.22 -9.53
C ARG A 180 27.43 -10.18 -8.36
N LEU A 181 26.95 -9.83 -7.18
CA LEU A 181 26.93 -10.72 -6.03
C LEU A 181 25.58 -10.58 -5.33
N GLY A 182 24.85 -11.68 -5.15
CA GLY A 182 23.75 -11.70 -4.18
C GLY A 182 22.36 -11.39 -4.71
N ALA A 183 21.94 -12.10 -5.76
CA ALA A 183 20.55 -12.37 -6.14
C ALA A 183 19.61 -12.84 -5.00
N ASN A 184 20.12 -13.02 -3.78
CA ASN A 184 19.39 -13.50 -2.62
C ASN A 184 19.44 -12.45 -1.51
N ILE A 185 18.59 -11.43 -1.65
CA ILE A 185 18.20 -10.66 -0.48
C ILE A 185 17.38 -11.61 0.40
N GLY A 186 17.94 -12.01 1.55
CA GLY A 186 17.22 -12.89 2.47
C GLY A 186 15.94 -12.24 2.99
N TYR A 187 16.01 -10.97 3.38
CA TYR A 187 14.86 -10.18 3.78
C TYR A 187 15.09 -8.67 3.68
N LEU A 188 14.00 -7.90 3.77
CA LEU A 188 14.01 -6.48 4.09
C LEU A 188 13.00 -6.21 5.19
N LYS A 189 13.44 -5.54 6.26
CA LYS A 189 12.58 -5.01 7.30
C LYS A 189 12.31 -3.54 6.99
N PHE A 190 11.05 -3.16 6.90
CA PHE A 190 10.64 -1.76 6.77
C PHE A 190 10.18 -1.19 8.10
N THR A 191 10.54 0.05 8.38
CA THR A 191 10.22 0.75 9.63
C THR A 191 9.76 2.19 9.38
N PRO A 192 8.90 2.75 10.26
CA PRO A 192 8.48 4.15 10.17
C PRO A 192 9.59 5.14 10.56
N GLY A 193 10.60 4.69 11.30
CA GLY A 193 11.76 5.50 11.68
C GLY A 193 13.07 4.76 11.43
N ALA A 194 14.15 5.50 11.25
CA ALA A 194 15.49 4.95 11.11
C ALA A 194 15.87 4.13 12.36
N THR A 195 16.41 2.93 12.15
CA THR A 195 16.87 2.06 13.24
C THR A 195 18.07 1.25 12.82
N TRP A 196 18.97 1.01 13.77
CA TRP A 196 20.10 0.12 13.61
C TRP A 196 19.75 -1.35 13.82
N ASN A 197 18.57 -1.65 14.40
CA ASN A 197 18.16 -3.04 14.64
C ASN A 197 17.47 -3.63 13.40
N PRO A 198 18.09 -4.61 12.71
CA PRO A 198 17.50 -5.22 11.51
C PRO A 198 16.52 -6.36 11.84
N PHE A 199 16.27 -6.66 13.13
CA PHE A 199 15.38 -7.72 13.65
C PHE A 199 14.25 -7.17 14.53
#